data_AF-A0A2H9R8U8-F1
#
_entry.id   AF-A0A2H9R8U8-F1
#
_cell.length_a   1.000
_cell.length_b   1.000
_cell.length_c   1.000
_cell.angle_alpha   90.00
_cell.angle_beta   90.00
_cell.angle_gamma   90.00
#
_symmetry.space_group_name_H-M   'P 1'
#
loop_
_entity.id
_entity.type
_entity.pdbx_description
1 polymer ?
#
loop_
_entity_poly.entity_id
_entity_poly.type
_entity_poly.pdbx_seq_one_letter_code
_entity_poly.pdbx_strand_id
1 'polypeptide(L)'
;ILMKRSFESIGSWHVKGLFLGMMHFQDKYNEDLERLQRCDIHYLTPDLRIVPFCAFNVIPEWYRDRIQKKYSITVEEWEQREGVKLEDGLYRG
;
A
#
# COMPACT_ATOMS: atom_id res chain seq x y z
N ILE A 1 -4.69 -28.86 5.18
CA ILE A 1 -3.26 -28.46 5.11
C ILE A 1 -2.88 -27.61 6.32
N LEU A 2 -3.50 -26.45 6.53
CA LEU A 2 -3.20 -25.56 7.68
C LEU A 2 -3.44 -26.17 9.07
N MET A 3 -4.40 -27.09 9.21
CA MET A 3 -4.69 -27.77 10.49
C MET A 3 -3.56 -28.66 11.02
N LYS A 4 -2.56 -29.01 10.19
CA LYS A 4 -1.40 -29.83 10.59
C LYS A 4 -0.37 -29.06 11.43
N ARG A 5 -0.50 -27.72 11.56
CA ARG A 5 0.32 -26.86 12.43
C ARG A 5 1.85 -27.07 12.30
N SER A 6 2.34 -27.38 11.10
CA SER A 6 3.78 -27.54 10.82
C SER A 6 4.28 -26.53 9.80
N PHE A 7 5.57 -26.17 9.86
CA PHE A 7 6.21 -25.29 8.88
C PHE A 7 6.10 -25.83 7.46
N GLU A 8 6.20 -27.14 7.27
CA GLU A 8 6.00 -27.80 5.96
C GLU A 8 4.56 -27.58 5.42
N SER A 9 3.57 -27.59 6.31
CA SER A 9 2.17 -27.33 5.92
C SER A 9 1.94 -25.88 5.54
N ILE A 10 2.63 -24.94 6.19
CA ILE A 10 2.60 -23.51 5.82
C ILE A 10 3.33 -23.30 4.48
N GLY A 11 4.52 -23.88 4.31
CA GLY A 11 5.29 -23.78 3.08
C GLY A 11 4.54 -24.33 1.86
N SER A 12 3.95 -25.51 1.97
CA SER A 12 3.16 -26.11 0.90
C SER A 12 1.89 -25.33 0.56
N TRP A 13 1.29 -24.63 1.53
CA TRP A 13 0.19 -23.70 1.28
C TRP A 13 0.68 -22.40 0.64
N HIS A 14 1.79 -21.81 1.10
CA HIS A 14 2.40 -20.60 0.51
C HIS A 14 2.73 -20.79 -0.97
N VAL A 15 3.30 -21.92 -1.38
CA VAL A 15 3.63 -22.17 -2.81
C VAL A 15 2.39 -22.09 -3.71
N LYS A 16 1.21 -22.42 -3.19
CA LYS A 16 -0.04 -22.42 -3.97
C LYS A 16 -0.89 -21.15 -3.79
N GLY A 17 -0.69 -20.42 -2.70
CA GLY A 17 -1.46 -19.22 -2.36
C GLY A 17 -0.72 -17.91 -2.62
N LEU A 18 0.60 -17.93 -2.80
CA LEU A 18 1.39 -16.74 -3.04
C LEU A 18 1.16 -16.26 -4.48
N PHE A 19 0.56 -15.08 -4.61
CA PHE A 19 0.50 -14.36 -5.87
C PHE A 19 1.87 -13.77 -6.18
N LEU A 20 2.39 -14.05 -7.38
CA LEU A 20 3.61 -13.45 -7.91
C LEU A 20 3.26 -12.62 -9.14
N GLY A 21 3.22 -11.30 -8.98
CA GLY A 21 3.03 -10.35 -10.07
C GLY A 21 4.34 -9.63 -10.40
N MET A 22 4.61 -9.46 -11.69
CA MET A 22 5.72 -8.64 -12.18
C MET A 22 5.24 -7.78 -13.34
N MET A 23 5.45 -6.46 -13.25
CA MET A 23 5.09 -5.52 -14.31
C MET A 23 6.06 -4.34 -14.31
N HIS A 24 6.27 -3.71 -15.46
CA HIS A 24 7.10 -2.50 -15.56
C HIS A 24 6.43 -1.31 -14.88
N PHE A 25 7.14 -0.56 -14.05
CA PHE A 25 6.58 0.66 -13.44
C PHE A 25 6.26 1.70 -14.53
N GLN A 26 5.12 2.40 -14.39
CA GLN A 26 4.70 3.45 -15.33
C GLN A 26 5.13 4.82 -14.81
N ASP A 27 5.27 5.79 -15.71
CA ASP A 27 5.48 7.20 -15.43
C ASP A 27 4.34 8.04 -16.04
N LYS A 28 4.40 9.37 -15.83
CA LYS A 28 3.34 10.30 -16.24
C LYS A 28 3.10 10.34 -17.76
N TYR A 29 4.06 9.92 -18.58
CA TYR A 29 4.01 10.02 -20.04
C TYR A 29 3.69 8.68 -20.72
N ASN A 30 3.73 7.56 -19.99
CA ASN A 30 3.42 6.22 -20.51
C ASN A 30 2.35 5.48 -19.68
N GLU A 31 1.54 6.23 -18.95
CA GLU A 31 0.41 5.67 -18.21
C GLU A 31 -0.62 5.08 -19.18
N ASP A 32 -1.05 3.85 -18.89
CA ASP A 32 -1.94 3.05 -19.72
C ASP A 32 -3.19 2.75 -18.89
N LEU A 33 -4.31 3.34 -19.31
CA LEU A 33 -5.59 3.23 -18.61
C LEU A 33 -6.14 1.80 -18.62
N GLU A 34 -5.95 1.03 -19.70
CA GLU A 34 -6.43 -0.36 -19.74
C GLU A 34 -5.67 -1.22 -18.73
N ARG A 35 -4.38 -0.96 -18.60
CA ARG A 35 -3.55 -1.61 -17.60
C ARG A 35 -3.94 -1.21 -16.18
N LEU A 36 -4.27 0.05 -15.93
CA LEU A 36 -4.76 0.51 -14.62
C LEU A 36 -6.09 -0.13 -14.22
N GLN A 37 -7.00 -0.34 -15.17
CA GLN A 37 -8.29 -1.01 -14.92
C GLN A 37 -8.14 -2.48 -14.51
N ARG A 38 -6.99 -3.10 -14.81
CA ARG A 38 -6.66 -4.49 -14.46
C ARG A 38 -5.54 -4.58 -13.41
N CYS A 39 -5.34 -3.52 -12.63
CA CYS A 39 -4.32 -3.51 -11.59
C CYS A 39 -4.66 -4.55 -10.51
N ASP A 40 -3.65 -5.19 -9.91
CA ASP A 40 -3.84 -6.12 -8.79
C ASP A 40 -3.52 -5.48 -7.43
N ILE A 41 -2.90 -4.29 -7.44
CA ILE A 41 -2.43 -3.59 -6.23
C ILE A 41 -3.12 -2.23 -6.16
N HIS A 42 -3.83 -1.98 -5.06
CA HIS A 42 -4.64 -0.78 -4.90
C HIS A 42 -4.47 -0.15 -3.52
N TYR A 43 -4.65 1.16 -3.46
CA TYR A 43 -4.81 1.92 -2.23
C TYR A 43 -6.29 2.17 -1.99
N LEU A 44 -6.74 1.85 -0.77
CA LEU A 44 -8.05 2.26 -0.27
C LEU A 44 -7.92 3.60 0.45
N THR A 45 -8.76 4.56 0.11
CA THR A 45 -8.77 5.88 0.74
C THR A 45 -9.83 5.97 1.86
N PRO A 46 -9.72 6.91 2.81
CA PRO A 46 -10.73 7.13 3.84
C PRO A 46 -12.14 7.48 3.31
N ASP A 47 -12.23 8.02 2.09
CA ASP A 47 -13.51 8.23 1.38
C ASP A 47 -13.94 7.06 0.50
N LEU A 48 -13.44 5.85 0.78
CA LEU A 48 -13.87 4.60 0.15
C LEU A 48 -13.59 4.50 -1.36
N ARG A 49 -12.64 5.28 -1.87
CA ARG A 49 -12.17 5.14 -3.25
C ARG A 49 -11.06 4.10 -3.33
N ILE A 50 -11.09 3.31 -4.40
CA ILE A 50 -10.05 2.35 -4.74
C ILE A 50 -9.20 2.99 -5.84
N VAL A 51 -7.91 3.22 -5.54
CA VAL A 51 -6.97 3.85 -6.48
C VAL A 51 -5.89 2.85 -6.86
N PRO A 52 -5.70 2.54 -8.16
CA PRO A 52 -4.61 1.68 -8.61
C PRO A 52 -3.23 2.20 -8.19
N PHE A 53 -2.29 1.27 -7.96
CA PHE A 53 -0.96 1.59 -7.46
C PHE A 53 -0.20 2.62 -8.31
N CYS A 54 -0.20 2.47 -9.63
CA CYS A 54 0.49 3.40 -10.53
C CYS A 54 -0.19 4.77 -10.50
N ALA A 55 -1.53 4.86 -10.65
CA ALA A 55 -2.24 6.13 -10.57
C ALA A 55 -1.94 6.89 -9.26
N PHE A 56 -1.94 6.19 -8.12
CA PHE A 56 -1.65 6.79 -6.83
C PHE A 56 -0.23 7.37 -6.70
N ASN A 57 0.78 6.68 -7.25
CA ASN A 57 2.18 7.05 -7.09
C ASN A 57 2.74 7.91 -8.23
N VAL A 58 2.20 7.76 -9.44
CA VAL A 58 2.67 8.40 -10.67
C VAL A 58 2.01 9.74 -10.90
N ILE A 59 0.72 9.87 -10.57
CA ILE A 59 -0.02 11.14 -10.60
C ILE A 59 -0.45 11.53 -9.17
N PRO A 60 0.53 11.78 -8.28
CA PRO A 60 0.25 11.98 -6.87
C PRO A 60 -0.59 13.23 -6.61
N GLU A 61 -0.50 14.25 -7.47
CA GLU A 61 -1.18 15.53 -7.30
C GLU A 61 -2.71 15.36 -7.35
N TRP A 62 -3.21 14.37 -8.09
CA TRP A 62 -4.65 14.11 -8.24
C TRP A 62 -5.19 13.18 -7.16
N TYR A 63 -4.35 12.26 -6.67
CA TYR A 63 -4.76 11.19 -5.78
C TYR A 63 -4.09 11.30 -4.40
N ARG A 64 -2.82 10.90 -4.28
CA ARG A 64 -2.11 10.79 -3.00
C ARG A 64 -2.11 12.10 -2.24
N ASP A 65 -1.63 13.16 -2.85
CA ASP A 65 -1.35 14.43 -2.16
C ASP A 65 -2.67 15.10 -1.74
N ARG A 66 -3.72 14.98 -2.58
CA ARG A 66 -5.07 15.45 -2.26
C ARG A 66 -5.71 14.68 -1.10
N ILE A 67 -5.56 13.36 -1.09
CA ILE A 67 -6.06 12.49 -0.01
C ILE A 67 -5.32 12.77 1.29
N GLN A 68 -3.98 12.76 1.25
CA GLN A 68 -3.15 13.01 2.42
C GLN A 68 -3.46 14.38 3.00
N LYS A 69 -3.45 15.45 2.20
CA LYS A 69 -3.78 16.79 2.68
C LYS A 69 -5.16 16.88 3.35
N LYS A 70 -6.14 16.09 2.90
CA LYS A 70 -7.51 16.11 3.44
C LYS A 70 -7.64 15.34 4.77
N TYR A 71 -6.92 14.22 4.92
CA TYR A 71 -7.14 13.28 6.02
C TYR A 71 -5.92 13.10 6.94
N SER A 72 -4.77 13.70 6.61
CA SER A 72 -3.60 13.69 7.48
C SER A 72 -3.81 14.58 8.69
N ILE A 73 -3.20 14.19 9.80
CA ILE A 73 -3.00 15.04 10.98
C ILE A 73 -1.52 15.41 11.06
N THR A 74 -1.17 16.45 11.82
CA THR A 74 0.23 16.81 12.00
C THR A 74 0.94 15.78 12.88
N VAL A 75 2.28 15.78 12.85
CA VAL A 75 3.09 14.89 13.70
C VAL A 75 2.81 15.20 15.17
N GLU A 76 2.73 16.49 15.53
CA GLU A 76 2.50 16.93 16.91
C GLU A 76 1.14 16.44 17.43
N GLU A 77 0.08 16.55 16.61
CA GLU A 77 -1.25 16.04 16.96
C GLU A 77 -1.24 14.52 17.15
N TRP A 78 -0.56 13.79 16.25
CA TRP A 78 -0.43 12.34 16.36
C TRP A 78 0.33 11.92 17.63
N GLU A 79 1.47 12.55 17.91
CA GLU A 79 2.29 12.26 19.10
C GLU A 79 1.54 12.55 20.40
N GLN A 80 0.75 13.62 20.44
CA GLN A 80 -0.11 13.93 21.60
C GLN A 80 -1.20 12.88 21.80
N ARG A 81 -1.80 12.37 20.71
CA ARG A 81 -2.86 11.37 20.77
C ARG A 81 -2.34 9.99 21.21
N GLU A 82 -1.21 9.56 20.67
CA GLU A 82 -0.64 8.23 20.96
C GLU A 82 0.27 8.22 22.20
N GLY A 83 0.72 9.39 22.67
CA GLY A 83 1.58 9.52 23.85
C GLY A 83 3.01 9.00 23.64
N VAL A 84 3.44 8.86 22.39
CA VAL A 84 4.78 8.39 21.98
C VAL A 84 5.38 9.35 20.96
N LYS A 85 6.70 9.49 20.95
CA LYS A 85 7.40 10.24 19.91
C LYS A 85 7.59 9.38 18.67
N LEU A 86 7.37 9.97 17.49
CA LEU A 86 7.54 9.25 16.23
C LEU A 86 9.00 8.77 16.05
N GLU A 87 9.94 9.55 16.56
CA GLU A 87 11.38 9.26 16.50
C GLU A 87 11.80 7.99 17.27
N ASP A 88 11.03 7.61 18.29
CA ASP A 88 11.30 6.43 19.12
C ASP A 88 11.03 5.12 18.36
N GLY A 89 10.13 5.17 17.37
CA GLY A 89 9.79 4.01 16.53
C GLY A 89 10.69 3.82 15.30
N LEU A 90 11.61 4.75 15.04
CA LEU A 90 12.49 4.68 13.87
C LEU A 90 13.58 3.62 14.09
N TYR A 91 13.63 2.61 13.23
CA TYR A 91 14.74 1.67 13.16
C TYR A 91 16.01 2.38 12.68
N ARG A 92 17.12 2.31 13.45
CA ARG A 92 18.36 3.05 13.18
C ARG A 92 19.55 2.19 12.71
N GLY A 93 19.33 0.91 12.43
CA GLY A 93 20.39 -0.04 12.08
C GLY A 93 20.89 -0.78 13.30
#